data_AF-A0A158P9C2-F1
#
_entry.id   AF-A0A158P9C2-F1
#
_cell.length_a   1.000
_cell.length_b   1.000
_cell.length_c   1.000
_cell.angle_alpha   90.00
_cell.angle_beta   90.00
_cell.angle_gamma   90.00
#
_symmetry.space_group_name_H-M   'P 1'
#
loop_
_entity.id
_entity.type
_entity.pdbx_description
1 polymer ?
#
loop_
_entity_poly.entity_id
_entity_poly.type
_entity_poly.pdbx_seq_one_letter_code
_entity_poly.pdbx_strand_id
1 'polypeptide(L)'
;MVKTRRKGTRRNGVISGIKKWPSGRIPYVISGQYSERERAVLARSFQEYHRRTCVRFVARTPLDRDYLYIGKIDGCFSDVGRAGGRQELSLDDGCMQYDTAIHELMHSVGFYHEHERWDRDNHITILWQNIDKDAYDQFGKVDMSESSYYGQMYDYFSIMHYDSLAFSKNGFETMIARRPEMTAVIGSAIDFSPIDILKMNLMYQCGNRRAIKEEELLVPSIPAPIPPVDFSKDECVDKTNLCWRWLDRCSSFFFEKIMKEFCARSCGFCTPKPFVFAKTAV
;
A
#
# COMPACT_ATOMS: atom_id res chain seq x y z
N MET A 1 -44.79 -1.67 -2.05
CA MET A 1 -43.58 -1.72 -2.90
C MET A 1 -42.35 -1.59 -2.03
N VAL A 2 -41.60 -2.68 -1.85
CA VAL A 2 -40.36 -2.70 -1.04
C VAL A 2 -39.23 -2.11 -1.89
N LYS A 3 -38.73 -0.93 -1.52
CA LYS A 3 -37.53 -0.33 -2.13
C LYS A 3 -36.29 -1.06 -1.62
N THR A 4 -35.79 -2.02 -2.39
CA THR A 4 -34.47 -2.63 -2.16
C THR A 4 -33.37 -1.59 -2.37
N ARG A 5 -32.78 -1.11 -1.27
CA ARG A 5 -31.52 -0.34 -1.26
C ARG A 5 -30.39 -1.22 -1.82
N ARG A 6 -29.97 -0.98 -3.06
CA ARG A 6 -28.68 -1.51 -3.55
C ARG A 6 -27.53 -0.72 -2.90
N LYS A 7 -26.80 -1.36 -1.98
CA LYS A 7 -25.53 -0.85 -1.43
C LYS A 7 -24.49 -0.83 -2.57
N GLY A 8 -24.28 0.32 -3.20
CA GLY A 8 -23.26 0.54 -4.21
C GLY A 8 -21.85 0.50 -3.60
N THR A 9 -21.01 -0.39 -4.11
CA THR A 9 -19.60 -0.63 -3.75
C THR A 9 -18.66 0.42 -4.34
N ARG A 10 -17.59 0.74 -3.59
CA ARG A 10 -16.81 2.00 -3.58
C ARG A 10 -15.36 1.76 -4.16
N ARG A 11 -14.67 2.70 -4.89
CA ARG A 11 -13.64 2.50 -5.99
C ARG A 11 -12.21 3.26 -6.18
N ASN A 12 -10.97 2.71 -5.87
CA ASN A 12 -9.52 3.12 -6.15
C ASN A 12 -8.57 1.92 -6.46
N GLY A 13 -8.40 1.61 -7.74
CA GLY A 13 -7.53 0.55 -8.29
C GLY A 13 -8.21 -0.21 -9.42
N VAL A 14 -7.52 -0.52 -10.52
CA VAL A 14 -8.15 -0.99 -11.78
C VAL A 14 -9.06 -2.20 -11.58
N ILE A 15 -10.25 -2.16 -12.19
CA ILE A 15 -11.19 -3.30 -12.16
C ILE A 15 -10.99 -4.25 -13.32
N SER A 16 -10.78 -3.70 -14.52
CA SER A 16 -10.71 -4.49 -15.74
C SER A 16 -9.60 -5.53 -15.62
N GLY A 17 -9.96 -6.81 -15.81
CA GLY A 17 -8.97 -7.89 -15.82
C GLY A 17 -7.89 -7.70 -16.88
N ILE A 18 -8.18 -6.95 -17.95
CA ILE A 18 -7.23 -6.62 -19.01
C ILE A 18 -6.16 -5.65 -18.51
N LYS A 19 -6.54 -4.66 -17.69
CA LYS A 19 -5.62 -3.71 -17.06
C LYS A 19 -4.84 -4.31 -15.89
N LYS A 20 -5.15 -5.53 -15.46
CA LYS A 20 -4.37 -6.26 -14.46
C LYS A 20 -3.28 -7.08 -15.13
N TRP A 21 -2.13 -7.16 -14.47
CA TRP A 21 -1.08 -8.10 -14.84
C TRP A 21 -1.51 -9.54 -14.56
N PRO A 22 -1.43 -10.48 -15.54
CA PRO A 22 -1.80 -11.86 -15.31
C PRO A 22 -1.06 -12.46 -14.11
N SER A 23 -1.83 -13.01 -13.15
CA SER A 23 -1.28 -13.60 -11.91
C SER A 23 -0.38 -12.67 -11.09
N GLY A 24 -0.47 -11.35 -11.27
CA GLY A 24 0.42 -10.38 -10.63
C GLY A 24 1.90 -10.54 -11.00
N ARG A 25 2.21 -11.22 -12.11
CA ARG A 25 3.56 -11.32 -12.66
C ARG A 25 3.79 -10.16 -13.61
N ILE A 26 4.76 -9.31 -13.29
CA ILE A 26 5.08 -8.08 -14.02
C ILE A 26 6.50 -8.21 -14.58
N PRO A 27 6.65 -8.60 -15.86
CA PRO A 27 7.96 -8.66 -16.49
C PRO A 27 8.56 -7.25 -16.64
N TYR A 28 9.86 -7.11 -16.42
CA TYR A 28 10.54 -5.82 -16.56
C TYR A 28 11.89 -5.92 -17.30
N VAL A 29 12.28 -4.79 -17.88
CA VAL A 29 13.64 -4.48 -18.36
C VAL A 29 14.07 -3.18 -17.69
N ILE A 30 15.29 -3.14 -17.16
CA ILE A 30 15.88 -1.94 -16.57
C ILE A 30 16.88 -1.34 -17.57
N SER A 31 16.74 -0.04 -17.88
CA SER A 31 17.65 0.71 -18.73
C SER A 31 19.11 0.54 -18.30
N GLY A 32 20.03 0.52 -19.28
CA GLY A 32 21.47 0.52 -19.03
C GLY A 32 21.98 1.80 -18.35
N GLN A 33 21.20 2.89 -18.38
CA GLN A 33 21.58 4.19 -17.83
C GLN A 33 21.65 4.23 -16.30
N TYR A 34 21.02 3.27 -15.60
CA TYR A 34 21.05 3.23 -14.14
C TYR A 34 22.38 2.70 -13.60
N SER A 35 22.95 3.48 -12.69
CA SER A 35 24.07 3.09 -11.83
C SER A 35 23.73 1.93 -10.89
N GLU A 36 24.75 1.33 -10.28
CA GLU A 36 24.57 0.26 -9.29
C GLU A 36 23.73 0.71 -8.09
N ARG A 37 23.92 1.96 -7.64
CA ARG A 37 23.15 2.53 -6.52
C ARG A 37 21.67 2.64 -6.85
N GLU A 38 21.35 3.11 -8.05
CA GLU A 38 19.97 3.23 -8.53
C GLU A 38 19.31 1.86 -8.71
N ARG A 39 20.06 0.88 -9.24
CA ARG A 39 19.61 -0.52 -9.31
C ARG A 39 19.33 -1.11 -7.93
N ALA A 40 20.12 -0.75 -6.91
CA ALA A 40 19.87 -1.17 -5.54
C ALA A 40 18.58 -0.57 -4.96
N VAL A 41 18.24 0.68 -5.30
CA VAL A 41 16.94 1.29 -4.96
C VAL A 41 15.80 0.50 -5.61
N LEU A 42 15.87 0.24 -6.92
CA LEU A 42 14.85 -0.56 -7.62
C LEU A 42 14.70 -1.97 -7.03
N ALA A 43 15.83 -2.64 -6.73
CA ALA A 43 15.81 -3.96 -6.10
C ALA A 43 15.12 -3.94 -4.73
N ARG A 44 15.41 -2.92 -3.90
CA ARG A 44 14.73 -2.71 -2.62
C ARG A 44 13.23 -2.46 -2.81
N SER A 45 12.84 -1.64 -3.78
CA SER A 45 11.43 -1.37 -4.09
C SER A 45 10.71 -2.64 -4.51
N PHE A 46 11.28 -3.44 -5.42
CA PHE A 46 10.71 -4.76 -5.80
C PHE A 46 10.56 -5.71 -4.61
N GLN A 47 11.57 -5.75 -3.73
CA GLN A 47 11.54 -6.60 -2.55
C GLN A 47 10.36 -6.26 -1.63
N GLU A 48 9.99 -4.98 -1.51
CA GLU A 48 8.86 -4.61 -0.66
C GLU A 48 7.54 -5.18 -1.17
N TYR A 49 7.30 -5.13 -2.49
CA TYR A 49 6.17 -5.81 -3.12
C TYR A 49 6.20 -7.31 -2.89
N HIS A 50 7.37 -7.93 -3.08
CA HIS A 50 7.52 -9.38 -2.98
C HIS A 50 7.23 -9.90 -1.57
N ARG A 51 7.61 -9.11 -0.55
CA ARG A 51 7.46 -9.47 0.86
C ARG A 51 6.04 -9.29 1.39
N ARG A 52 5.32 -8.26 0.95
CA ARG A 52 3.99 -7.90 1.50
C ARG A 52 2.82 -8.36 0.63
N THR A 53 3.08 -8.75 -0.61
CA THR A 53 2.04 -9.12 -1.57
C THR A 53 2.41 -10.36 -2.38
N CYS A 54 1.52 -10.79 -3.26
CA CYS A 54 1.79 -11.80 -4.28
C CYS A 54 2.16 -11.21 -5.66
N VAL A 55 2.35 -9.89 -5.76
CA VAL A 55 2.83 -9.23 -6.98
C VAL A 55 4.33 -9.51 -7.14
N ARG A 56 4.76 -9.88 -8.34
CA ARG A 56 6.12 -10.31 -8.66
C ARG A 56 6.63 -9.56 -9.88
N PHE A 57 7.48 -8.56 -9.63
CA PHE A 57 8.39 -8.02 -10.64
C PHE A 57 9.44 -9.06 -10.98
N VAL A 58 9.54 -9.43 -12.26
CA VAL A 58 10.44 -10.49 -12.74
C VAL A 58 11.20 -10.03 -13.97
N ALA A 59 12.43 -10.50 -14.15
CA ALA A 59 13.18 -10.23 -15.38
C ALA A 59 12.41 -10.73 -16.60
N ARG A 60 12.31 -9.89 -17.63
CA ARG A 60 11.63 -10.21 -18.88
C ARG A 60 12.31 -11.38 -19.61
N THR A 61 11.49 -12.27 -20.16
CA THR A 61 11.89 -13.34 -21.09
C THR A 61 11.38 -13.05 -22.51
N PRO A 62 11.88 -13.74 -23.55
CA PRO A 62 11.36 -13.60 -24.91
C PRO A 62 9.87 -13.94 -25.07
N LEU A 63 9.28 -14.72 -24.14
CA LEU A 63 7.85 -15.06 -24.14
C LEU A 63 6.97 -13.92 -23.60
N ASP A 64 7.57 -12.96 -22.90
CA ASP A 64 6.87 -11.82 -22.31
C ASP A 64 6.60 -10.75 -23.38
N ARG A 65 5.37 -10.76 -23.89
CA ARG A 65 4.86 -9.77 -24.86
C ARG A 65 4.59 -8.41 -24.20
N ASP A 66 4.04 -8.44 -23.00
CA ASP A 66 3.75 -7.25 -22.21
C ASP A 66 4.77 -7.13 -21.07
N TYR A 67 5.39 -5.96 -20.93
CA TYR A 67 6.44 -5.74 -19.93
C TYR A 67 6.67 -4.25 -19.65
N LEU A 68 7.21 -3.98 -18.47
CA LEU A 68 7.71 -2.66 -18.09
C LEU A 68 9.11 -2.42 -18.64
N TYR A 69 9.30 -1.27 -19.28
CA TYR A 69 10.62 -0.70 -19.50
C TYR A 69 10.84 0.42 -18.48
N ILE A 70 11.75 0.18 -17.53
CA ILE A 70 12.09 1.15 -16.48
C ILE A 70 13.33 1.91 -16.92
N GLY A 71 13.24 3.23 -17.06
CA GLY A 71 14.31 4.06 -17.60
C GLY A 71 14.26 5.52 -17.18
N LYS A 72 15.31 6.27 -17.53
CA LYS A 72 15.37 7.73 -17.40
C LYS A 72 14.80 8.33 -18.69
N ILE A 73 13.55 8.76 -18.66
CA ILE A 73 12.81 9.20 -19.86
C ILE A 73 12.46 10.68 -19.71
N ASP A 74 11.54 10.98 -18.80
CA ASP A 74 11.13 12.35 -18.47
C ASP A 74 10.44 12.33 -17.10
N GLY A 75 11.04 12.96 -16.08
CA GLY A 75 10.47 13.01 -14.73
C GLY A 75 10.14 11.63 -14.13
N CYS A 76 9.10 11.58 -13.30
CA CYS A 76 8.61 10.37 -12.63
C CYS A 76 7.18 10.08 -13.13
N PHE A 77 6.97 8.94 -13.79
CA PHE A 77 5.62 8.53 -14.20
C PHE A 77 5.53 7.03 -14.50
N SER A 78 4.31 6.50 -14.45
CA SER A 78 3.95 5.20 -15.00
C SER A 78 2.50 5.14 -15.47
N ASP A 79 2.24 4.30 -16.47
CA ASP A 79 0.87 3.92 -16.81
C ASP A 79 0.18 3.20 -15.65
N VAL A 80 -1.13 3.43 -15.49
CA VAL A 80 -1.92 2.73 -14.49
C VAL A 80 -2.31 1.33 -14.98
N GLY A 81 -1.65 0.32 -14.40
CA GLY A 81 -1.86 -1.10 -14.70
C GLY A 81 -1.13 -1.57 -15.95
N ARG A 82 -1.60 -2.68 -16.53
CA ARG A 82 -1.07 -3.25 -17.77
C ARG A 82 -1.68 -2.56 -18.99
N ALA A 83 -0.88 -1.82 -19.73
CA ALA A 83 -1.24 -1.18 -20.99
C ALA A 83 -1.11 -2.13 -22.20
N GLY A 84 -0.22 -3.14 -22.10
CA GLY A 84 0.09 -4.08 -23.18
C GLY A 84 1.34 -3.66 -23.97
N GLY A 85 2.05 -4.63 -24.55
CA GLY A 85 3.33 -4.40 -25.21
C GLY A 85 4.42 -3.87 -24.26
N ARG A 86 5.37 -3.10 -24.81
CA ARG A 86 6.33 -2.33 -24.02
C ARG A 86 5.62 -1.11 -23.46
N GLN A 87 5.50 -1.00 -22.15
CA GLN A 87 5.02 0.21 -21.49
C GLN A 87 6.14 0.82 -20.64
N GLU A 88 6.20 2.14 -20.59
CA GLU A 88 7.31 2.87 -19.98
C GLU A 88 7.00 3.22 -18.52
N LEU A 89 8.03 3.15 -17.68
CA LEU A 89 8.04 3.68 -16.33
C LEU A 89 9.28 4.56 -16.22
N SER A 90 9.07 5.87 -16.08
CA SER A 90 10.16 6.83 -15.94
C SER A 90 10.51 7.01 -14.47
N LEU A 91 11.78 6.80 -14.15
CA LEU A 91 12.39 7.24 -12.90
C LEU A 91 13.69 7.94 -13.27
N ASP A 92 13.61 9.24 -13.50
CA ASP A 92 14.77 10.07 -13.81
C ASP A 92 15.62 10.35 -12.56
N ASP A 93 16.73 11.07 -12.70
CA ASP A 93 17.70 11.32 -11.61
C ASP A 93 17.06 11.87 -10.32
N GLY A 94 16.05 12.75 -10.46
CA GLY A 94 15.30 13.30 -9.32
C GLY A 94 14.33 12.31 -8.64
N CYS A 95 14.04 11.19 -9.28
CA CYS A 95 13.02 10.22 -8.86
C CYS A 95 13.62 8.97 -8.18
N MET A 96 14.96 8.85 -8.16
CA MET A 96 15.64 7.64 -7.68
C MET A 96 15.72 7.55 -6.15
N GLN A 97 14.58 7.74 -5.49
CA GLN A 97 14.34 7.48 -4.07
C GLN A 97 13.38 6.30 -3.91
N TYR A 98 13.44 5.64 -2.75
CA TYR A 98 12.69 4.41 -2.49
C TYR A 98 11.17 4.61 -2.58
N ASP A 99 10.68 5.65 -1.92
CA ASP A 99 9.28 6.08 -1.85
C ASP A 99 8.71 6.44 -3.22
N THR A 100 9.42 7.25 -4.00
CA THR A 100 9.04 7.56 -5.40
C THR A 100 9.02 6.29 -6.26
N ALA A 101 10.04 5.43 -6.15
CA ALA A 101 10.08 4.19 -6.94
C ALA A 101 8.92 3.25 -6.58
N ILE A 102 8.57 3.07 -5.30
CA ILE A 102 7.41 2.23 -4.96
C ILE A 102 6.09 2.88 -5.40
N HIS A 103 5.97 4.20 -5.43
CA HIS A 103 4.80 4.93 -5.95
C HIS A 103 4.59 4.65 -7.44
N GLU A 104 5.60 4.88 -8.27
CA GLU A 104 5.50 4.66 -9.72
C GLU A 104 5.27 3.19 -10.06
N LEU A 105 5.88 2.28 -9.30
CA LEU A 105 5.58 0.86 -9.43
C LEU A 105 4.13 0.56 -9.06
N MET A 106 3.52 1.28 -8.12
CA MET A 106 2.15 1.02 -7.67
C MET A 106 1.13 1.50 -8.71
N HIS A 107 1.45 2.56 -9.46
CA HIS A 107 0.76 2.89 -10.71
C HIS A 107 0.81 1.72 -11.69
N SER A 108 2.01 1.21 -12.00
CA SER A 108 2.16 0.08 -12.93
C SER A 108 1.41 -1.18 -12.49
N VAL A 109 1.24 -1.38 -11.18
CA VAL A 109 0.46 -2.46 -10.57
C VAL A 109 -1.03 -2.26 -10.82
N GLY A 110 -1.50 -1.00 -10.89
CA GLY A 110 -2.86 -0.67 -11.29
C GLY A 110 -3.61 0.24 -10.32
N PHE A 111 -2.93 1.11 -9.58
CA PHE A 111 -3.57 2.05 -8.67
C PHE A 111 -3.47 3.49 -9.19
N TYR A 112 -4.58 4.21 -9.06
CA TYR A 112 -4.65 5.65 -9.28
C TYR A 112 -4.31 6.38 -7.99
N HIS A 113 -4.19 7.71 -8.05
CA HIS A 113 -3.94 8.47 -6.83
C HIS A 113 -5.14 8.42 -5.88
N GLU A 114 -4.86 8.48 -4.58
CA GLU A 114 -5.89 8.40 -3.55
C GLU A 114 -6.77 9.66 -3.51
N HIS A 115 -6.33 10.81 -4.02
CA HIS A 115 -7.18 12.00 -4.18
C HIS A 115 -8.10 11.93 -5.39
N GLU A 116 -7.88 11.03 -6.35
CA GLU A 116 -8.73 10.87 -7.54
C GLU A 116 -9.92 9.95 -7.28
N ARG A 117 -10.06 9.44 -6.05
CA ARG A 117 -11.19 8.63 -5.64
C ARG A 117 -12.52 9.33 -5.92
N TRP A 118 -13.48 8.61 -6.48
CA TRP A 118 -14.86 9.10 -6.61
C TRP A 118 -15.44 9.70 -5.32
N ASP A 119 -15.19 9.06 -4.17
CA ASP A 119 -15.64 9.50 -2.83
C ASP A 119 -14.75 10.56 -2.15
N ARG A 120 -13.68 11.05 -2.82
CA ARG A 120 -12.68 11.94 -2.22
C ARG A 120 -13.26 13.20 -1.57
N ASP A 121 -14.34 13.76 -2.12
CA ASP A 121 -14.94 14.99 -1.59
C ASP A 121 -15.57 14.81 -0.19
N ASN A 122 -15.74 13.56 0.30
CA ASN A 122 -16.12 13.28 1.69
C ASN A 122 -14.93 13.31 2.66
N HIS A 123 -13.71 13.46 2.15
CA HIS A 123 -12.46 13.29 2.89
C HIS A 123 -11.53 14.49 2.72
N ILE A 124 -11.50 15.08 1.54
CA ILE A 124 -10.68 16.24 1.18
C ILE A 124 -11.54 17.30 0.48
N THR A 125 -11.01 18.52 0.41
CA THR A 125 -11.54 19.64 -0.37
C THR A 125 -10.45 20.12 -1.31
N ILE A 126 -10.78 20.19 -2.62
CA ILE A 126 -9.88 20.74 -3.64
C ILE A 126 -10.10 22.26 -3.71
N LEU A 127 -9.02 23.02 -3.58
CA LEU A 127 -8.97 24.48 -3.64
C LEU A 127 -8.56 24.91 -5.05
N TRP A 128 -9.47 24.74 -6.01
CA TRP A 128 -9.24 25.00 -7.44
C TRP A 128 -8.61 26.35 -7.75
N GLN A 129 -8.92 27.38 -6.97
CA GLN A 129 -8.35 28.71 -7.12
C GLN A 129 -6.82 28.77 -6.94
N ASN A 130 -6.22 27.82 -6.21
CA ASN A 130 -4.78 27.75 -5.95
C ASN A 130 -4.04 26.85 -6.95
N ILE A 131 -4.76 26.05 -7.74
CA ILE A 131 -4.18 25.10 -8.70
C ILE A 131 -3.78 25.86 -9.98
N ASP A 132 -2.66 25.44 -10.58
CA ASP A 132 -2.33 25.81 -11.95
C ASP A 132 -3.42 25.31 -12.91
N LYS A 133 -3.89 26.19 -13.81
CA LYS A 133 -4.98 25.86 -14.73
C LYS A 133 -4.61 24.71 -15.67
N ASP A 134 -3.33 24.61 -16.02
CA ASP A 134 -2.82 23.57 -16.92
C ASP A 134 -2.75 22.19 -16.23
N ALA A 135 -2.96 22.12 -14.91
CA ALA A 135 -2.95 20.89 -14.11
C ALA A 135 -4.33 20.50 -13.54
N TYR A 136 -5.43 21.13 -14.00
CA TYR A 136 -6.78 20.82 -13.48
C TYR A 136 -7.20 19.35 -13.71
N ASP A 137 -6.71 18.75 -14.80
CA ASP A 137 -6.93 17.35 -15.14
C ASP A 137 -6.31 16.39 -14.11
N GLN A 138 -5.19 16.77 -13.48
CA GLN A 138 -4.52 16.00 -12.40
C GLN A 138 -5.37 15.87 -11.13
N PHE A 139 -6.43 16.66 -11.00
CA PHE A 139 -7.39 16.61 -9.89
C PHE A 139 -8.73 16.02 -10.31
N GLY A 140 -8.81 15.45 -11.51
CA GLY A 140 -9.95 14.67 -11.96
C GLY A 140 -10.30 13.55 -10.97
N LYS A 141 -11.57 13.14 -10.96
CA LYS A 141 -11.95 11.89 -10.28
C LYS A 141 -11.96 10.78 -11.31
N VAL A 142 -11.42 9.62 -10.95
CA VAL A 142 -11.51 8.43 -11.80
C VAL A 142 -12.95 7.93 -11.79
N ASP A 143 -13.44 7.59 -12.99
CA ASP A 143 -14.81 7.11 -13.17
C ASP A 143 -15.04 5.80 -12.40
N MET A 144 -16.25 5.67 -11.84
CA MET A 144 -16.62 4.48 -11.10
C MET A 144 -16.63 3.22 -11.97
N SER A 145 -16.70 3.28 -13.29
CA SER A 145 -16.61 2.10 -14.16
C SER A 145 -15.20 1.49 -14.25
N GLU A 146 -14.16 2.26 -13.90
CA GLU A 146 -12.76 1.91 -14.20
C GLU A 146 -11.93 1.48 -12.97
N SER A 147 -12.33 1.85 -11.74
CA SER A 147 -11.54 1.69 -10.50
C SER A 147 -12.27 0.96 -9.35
N SER A 148 -11.64 0.45 -8.27
CA SER A 148 -12.20 -0.34 -7.13
C SER A 148 -11.46 -0.07 -5.80
N TYR A 149 -12.09 0.36 -4.67
CA TYR A 149 -11.39 0.68 -3.40
C TYR A 149 -11.11 -0.65 -2.70
N TYR A 150 -11.55 -1.77 -3.29
CA TYR A 150 -11.52 -3.09 -2.69
C TYR A 150 -12.19 -3.11 -1.31
N GLY A 151 -13.23 -2.30 -1.12
CA GLY A 151 -13.95 -2.15 0.14
C GLY A 151 -13.23 -1.35 1.22
N GLN A 152 -12.09 -0.73 0.90
CA GLN A 152 -11.26 -0.03 1.87
C GLN A 152 -11.66 1.44 2.07
N MET A 153 -11.35 1.95 3.26
CA MET A 153 -11.55 3.35 3.63
C MET A 153 -10.64 4.29 2.82
N TYR A 154 -10.92 5.59 2.88
CA TYR A 154 -10.01 6.62 2.37
C TYR A 154 -8.74 6.65 3.20
N ASP A 155 -7.60 6.65 2.53
CA ASP A 155 -6.30 6.49 3.18
C ASP A 155 -5.41 7.72 3.02
N TYR A 156 -5.45 8.61 4.01
CA TYR A 156 -4.59 9.80 4.05
C TYR A 156 -3.09 9.45 4.15
N PHE A 157 -2.74 8.21 4.53
CA PHE A 157 -1.36 7.74 4.65
C PHE A 157 -0.89 6.96 3.42
N SER A 158 -1.71 6.88 2.38
CA SER A 158 -1.38 6.13 1.17
C SER A 158 -0.16 6.74 0.49
N ILE A 159 0.75 5.88 0.02
CA ILE A 159 1.85 6.32 -0.84
C ILE A 159 1.33 6.94 -2.15
N MET A 160 0.08 6.63 -2.53
CA MET A 160 -0.59 7.16 -3.72
C MET A 160 -1.31 8.49 -3.50
N HIS A 161 -1.18 9.12 -2.34
CA HIS A 161 -1.85 10.38 -2.07
C HIS A 161 -0.93 11.57 -2.39
N TYR A 162 -1.40 12.54 -3.17
CA TYR A 162 -0.68 13.80 -3.35
C TYR A 162 -0.53 14.60 -2.05
N ASP A 163 0.50 15.42 -1.97
CA ASP A 163 0.64 16.40 -0.90
C ASP A 163 -0.36 17.56 -1.05
N SER A 164 -0.47 18.39 -0.01
CA SER A 164 -1.42 19.50 0.02
C SER A 164 -1.08 20.66 -0.91
N LEU A 165 0.15 20.74 -1.43
CA LEU A 165 0.68 21.81 -2.28
C LEU A 165 0.83 21.40 -3.75
N ALA A 166 0.49 20.16 -4.10
CA ALA A 166 0.60 19.62 -5.45
C ALA A 166 0.01 20.59 -6.49
N PHE A 167 0.80 20.94 -7.51
CA PHE A 167 0.44 21.86 -8.61
C PHE A 167 -0.06 23.24 -8.17
N SER A 168 0.40 23.73 -7.01
CA SER A 168 0.10 25.09 -6.55
C SER A 168 0.76 26.15 -7.43
N LYS A 169 -0.02 27.12 -7.91
CA LYS A 169 0.51 28.28 -8.67
C LYS A 169 0.93 29.46 -7.78
N ASN A 170 0.60 29.40 -6.49
CA ASN A 170 0.74 30.52 -5.56
C ASN A 170 1.38 30.15 -4.23
N GLY A 171 1.87 28.91 -4.09
CA GLY A 171 2.50 28.39 -2.86
C GLY A 171 1.53 28.13 -1.72
N PHE A 172 0.21 28.24 -1.96
CA PHE A 172 -0.83 27.86 -0.99
C PHE A 172 -1.37 26.47 -1.28
N GLU A 173 -1.98 25.86 -0.26
CA GLU A 173 -2.59 24.53 -0.36
C GLU A 173 -3.60 24.46 -1.51
N THR A 174 -3.46 23.44 -2.35
CA THR A 174 -4.41 23.06 -3.39
C THR A 174 -5.42 22.02 -2.88
N MET A 175 -5.10 21.37 -1.76
CA MET A 175 -5.92 20.32 -1.17
C MET A 175 -5.83 20.37 0.36
N ILE A 176 -7.00 20.33 1.01
CA ILE A 176 -7.11 20.25 2.46
C ILE A 176 -7.93 19.03 2.88
N ALA A 177 -7.53 18.35 3.95
CA ALA A 177 -8.34 17.29 4.51
C ALA A 177 -9.51 17.87 5.31
N ARG A 178 -10.68 17.20 5.25
CA ARG A 178 -11.84 17.54 6.09
C ARG A 178 -11.56 17.32 7.58
N ARG A 179 -10.59 16.45 7.88
CA ARG A 179 -9.97 16.30 9.20
C ARG A 179 -8.70 17.15 9.20
N PRO A 180 -8.68 18.34 9.82
CA PRO A 180 -7.57 19.28 9.69
C PRO A 180 -6.21 18.68 10.04
N GLU A 181 -6.16 17.75 11.00
CA GLU A 181 -4.95 17.06 11.40
C GLU A 181 -4.33 16.18 10.29
N MET A 182 -5.10 15.84 9.24
CA MET A 182 -4.66 15.00 8.12
C MET A 182 -4.09 15.82 6.95
N THR A 183 -4.27 17.15 6.92
CA THR A 183 -3.73 17.98 5.83
C THR A 183 -2.20 17.94 5.78
N ALA A 184 -1.54 17.89 6.93
CA ALA A 184 -0.08 17.75 7.02
C ALA A 184 0.41 16.30 6.81
N VAL A 185 -0.50 15.33 6.71
CA VAL A 185 -0.19 13.90 6.58
C VAL A 185 -0.18 13.45 5.12
N ILE A 186 -1.11 13.97 4.32
CA ILE A 186 -1.21 13.61 2.91
C ILE A 186 0.09 13.92 2.16
N GLY A 187 0.52 13.00 1.28
CA GLY A 187 1.77 13.12 0.53
C GLY A 187 3.07 12.96 1.31
N SER A 188 3.02 12.68 2.63
CA SER A 188 4.22 12.49 3.46
C SER A 188 4.67 11.03 3.61
N ALA A 189 4.02 10.10 2.91
CA ALA A 189 4.27 8.67 3.02
C ALA A 189 5.65 8.29 2.46
N ILE A 190 6.41 7.49 3.23
CA ILE A 190 7.75 7.00 2.84
C ILE A 190 7.78 5.48 2.56
N ASP A 191 6.63 4.82 2.70
CA ASP A 191 6.43 3.38 2.48
C ASP A 191 4.93 3.10 2.28
N PHE A 192 4.56 1.89 1.85
CA PHE A 192 3.15 1.50 1.75
C PHE A 192 2.42 1.60 3.08
N SER A 193 1.22 2.17 3.04
CA SER A 193 0.28 2.05 4.14
C SER A 193 -0.22 0.59 4.27
N PRO A 194 -0.76 0.19 5.43
CA PRO A 194 -1.48 -1.07 5.56
C PRO A 194 -2.64 -1.23 4.56
N ILE A 195 -3.29 -0.13 4.20
CA ILE A 195 -4.43 -0.13 3.26
C ILE A 195 -3.93 -0.30 1.81
N ASP A 196 -2.79 0.27 1.44
CA ASP A 196 -2.17 0.06 0.11
C ASP A 196 -1.90 -1.43 -0.13
N ILE A 197 -1.28 -2.09 0.87
CA ILE A 197 -0.98 -3.53 0.83
C ILE A 197 -2.27 -4.35 0.74
N LEU A 198 -3.27 -4.00 1.54
CA LEU A 198 -4.55 -4.70 1.54
C LEU A 198 -5.27 -4.57 0.20
N LYS A 199 -5.30 -3.37 -0.38
CA LYS A 199 -5.85 -3.12 -1.73
C LYS A 199 -5.13 -3.97 -2.78
N MET A 200 -3.80 -4.00 -2.79
CA MET A 200 -3.02 -4.85 -3.71
C MET A 200 -3.34 -6.34 -3.52
N ASN A 201 -3.39 -6.81 -2.28
CA ASN A 201 -3.66 -8.22 -1.97
C ASN A 201 -5.07 -8.66 -2.36
N LEU A 202 -6.06 -7.78 -2.20
CA LEU A 202 -7.43 -8.01 -2.67
C LEU A 202 -7.50 -7.97 -4.20
N MET A 203 -6.81 -7.02 -4.84
CA MET A 203 -6.77 -6.88 -6.29
C MET A 203 -6.24 -8.14 -6.99
N TYR A 204 -5.16 -8.72 -6.46
CA TYR A 204 -4.47 -9.90 -6.99
C TYR A 204 -4.80 -11.21 -6.30
N GLN A 205 -5.78 -11.20 -5.38
CA GLN A 205 -6.30 -12.36 -4.68
C GLN A 205 -5.19 -13.20 -4.01
N CYS A 206 -4.26 -12.54 -3.33
CA CYS A 206 -3.05 -13.16 -2.81
C CYS A 206 -3.29 -14.29 -1.80
N GLY A 207 -4.43 -14.29 -1.11
CA GLY A 207 -4.85 -15.36 -0.18
C GLY A 207 -5.56 -16.55 -0.83
N ASN A 208 -6.06 -16.42 -2.07
CA ASN A 208 -6.82 -17.48 -2.76
C ASN A 208 -5.95 -18.36 -3.66
N ARG A 209 -4.63 -18.16 -3.68
CA ARG A 209 -3.68 -19.02 -4.43
C ARG A 209 -3.38 -20.35 -3.72
N ARG A 210 -4.33 -20.88 -2.93
CA ARG A 210 -4.33 -22.25 -2.42
C ARG A 210 -5.33 -23.08 -3.22
N ALA A 211 -4.92 -23.48 -4.43
CA ALA A 211 -5.48 -24.62 -5.17
C ALA A 211 -4.68 -24.92 -6.47
N ILE A 212 -3.36 -24.73 -6.47
CA ILE A 212 -2.50 -25.46 -7.41
C ILE A 212 -1.70 -26.43 -6.55
N LYS A 213 -1.90 -27.71 -6.84
CA LYS A 213 -1.66 -28.87 -5.99
C LYS A 213 -0.25 -28.89 -5.40
N GLU A 214 -0.22 -28.94 -4.07
CA GLU A 214 0.94 -29.33 -3.27
C GLU A 214 0.96 -30.87 -3.27
N GLU A 215 1.57 -31.45 -4.30
CA GLU A 215 1.97 -32.85 -4.39
C GLU A 215 3.23 -32.78 -5.24
N GLU A 216 4.40 -32.52 -4.66
CA GLU A 216 5.26 -33.56 -4.12
C GLU A 216 6.43 -32.89 -3.35
N LEU A 217 6.40 -32.91 -2.01
CA LEU A 217 7.62 -32.96 -1.20
C LEU A 217 7.27 -33.57 0.17
N LEU A 218 7.61 -34.83 0.33
CA LEU A 218 7.44 -35.59 1.57
C LEU A 218 8.23 -34.93 2.72
N VAL A 219 7.53 -34.49 3.77
CA VAL A 219 8.13 -34.19 5.07
C VAL A 219 7.30 -34.89 6.16
N PRO A 220 7.90 -35.56 7.17
CA PRO A 220 7.18 -36.46 8.06
C PRO A 220 6.25 -35.73 9.05
N SER A 221 5.19 -36.44 9.44
CA SER A 221 4.07 -36.02 10.29
C SER A 221 4.45 -35.45 11.66
N ILE A 222 3.86 -34.30 12.01
CA ILE A 222 3.84 -33.72 13.37
C ILE A 222 2.47 -34.02 14.03
N PRO A 223 2.40 -34.25 15.36
CA PRO A 223 1.20 -34.78 16.03
C PRO A 223 0.06 -33.77 16.22
N ALA A 224 -1.08 -34.33 16.60
CA ALA A 224 -2.44 -33.76 16.74
C ALA A 224 -2.58 -32.47 17.61
N PRO A 225 -3.72 -31.76 17.50
CA PRO A 225 -3.84 -30.34 17.84
C PRO A 225 -4.11 -30.06 19.33
N ILE A 226 -3.62 -28.90 19.77
CA ILE A 226 -3.83 -28.29 21.10
C ILE A 226 -5.25 -27.68 21.15
N PRO A 227 -5.96 -27.77 22.30
CA PRO A 227 -7.33 -27.28 22.46
C PRO A 227 -7.47 -25.74 22.32
N PRO A 228 -8.69 -25.23 22.10
CA PRO A 228 -8.93 -23.82 21.82
C PRO A 228 -8.70 -22.97 23.07
N VAL A 229 -7.97 -21.87 22.90
CA VAL A 229 -7.72 -20.88 23.96
C VAL A 229 -8.80 -19.80 23.91
N ASP A 230 -9.39 -19.58 25.08
CA ASP A 230 -10.48 -18.67 25.40
C ASP A 230 -10.04 -17.19 25.34
N PHE A 231 -10.91 -16.35 24.76
CA PHE A 231 -10.73 -14.90 24.67
C PHE A 231 -11.50 -14.22 25.81
N SER A 232 -10.82 -13.85 26.89
CA SER A 232 -11.03 -12.57 27.60
C SER A 232 -10.22 -12.47 28.90
N LYS A 233 -9.30 -11.50 28.93
CA LYS A 233 -8.97 -10.58 30.06
C LYS A 233 -7.67 -9.87 29.73
N ASP A 234 -7.62 -8.57 30.03
CA ASP A 234 -6.53 -7.64 29.71
C ASP A 234 -5.15 -8.18 30.13
N GLU A 235 -4.48 -8.83 29.18
CA GLU A 235 -3.10 -9.28 29.31
C GLU A 235 -2.18 -8.21 28.73
N CYS A 236 -1.05 -7.94 29.39
CA CYS A 236 -0.05 -7.01 28.90
C CYS A 236 0.67 -7.61 27.70
N VAL A 237 0.05 -7.49 26.53
CA VAL A 237 0.56 -7.99 25.25
C VAL A 237 0.53 -6.87 24.22
N ASP A 238 1.50 -6.89 23.32
CA ASP A 238 1.42 -6.06 22.12
C ASP A 238 0.35 -6.64 21.20
N LYS A 239 -0.55 -5.79 20.74
CA LYS A 239 -1.60 -6.18 19.78
C LYS A 239 -1.05 -6.28 18.34
N THR A 240 0.21 -5.93 18.15
CA THR A 240 0.93 -6.05 16.88
C THR A 240 2.35 -6.59 17.12
N ASN A 241 2.86 -7.38 16.18
CA ASN A 241 4.24 -7.88 16.20
C ASN A 241 5.25 -6.89 15.57
N LEU A 242 4.80 -5.69 15.18
CA LEU A 242 5.62 -4.66 14.53
C LEU A 242 6.17 -3.60 15.48
N CYS A 243 5.93 -3.72 16.79
CA CYS A 243 6.31 -2.70 17.76
C CYS A 243 7.80 -2.37 17.79
N TRP A 244 8.66 -3.36 17.46
CA TRP A 244 10.11 -3.15 17.32
C TRP A 244 10.50 -2.08 16.28
N ARG A 245 9.64 -1.77 15.30
CA ARG A 245 9.86 -0.74 14.26
C ARG A 245 9.51 0.67 14.69
N TRP A 246 8.77 0.83 15.79
CA TRP A 246 8.26 2.11 16.27
C TRP A 246 8.68 2.37 17.71
N LEU A 247 9.75 1.71 18.19
CA LEU A 247 10.25 1.89 19.55
C LEU A 247 10.71 3.33 19.81
N ASP A 248 11.21 4.02 18.79
CA ASP A 248 11.55 5.44 18.82
C ASP A 248 10.34 6.35 19.09
N ARG A 249 9.12 5.87 18.81
CA ARG A 249 7.86 6.61 19.03
C ARG A 249 7.26 6.38 20.40
N CYS A 250 7.77 5.45 21.21
CA CYS A 250 7.29 5.20 22.56
C CYS A 250 7.42 6.44 23.47
N SER A 251 8.36 7.34 23.20
CA SER A 251 8.59 8.60 23.95
C SER A 251 7.93 9.83 23.31
N SER A 252 7.27 9.67 22.16
CA SER A 252 6.63 10.79 21.46
C SER A 252 5.23 11.06 22.01
N PHE A 253 5.00 12.27 22.52
CA PHE A 253 3.70 12.73 23.00
C PHE A 253 2.58 12.57 21.95
N PHE A 254 2.91 12.75 20.67
CA PHE A 254 1.95 12.62 19.57
C PHE A 254 1.51 11.17 19.33
N PHE A 255 2.38 10.20 19.60
CA PHE A 255 2.12 8.78 19.36
C PHE A 255 1.77 7.99 20.63
N GLU A 256 1.84 8.61 21.80
CA GLU A 256 1.66 7.95 23.11
C GLU A 256 0.39 7.10 23.18
N LYS A 257 -0.75 7.61 22.71
CA LYS A 257 -2.03 6.89 22.74
C LYS A 257 -2.03 5.65 21.84
N ILE A 258 -1.41 5.75 20.66
CA ILE A 258 -1.29 4.66 19.68
C ILE A 258 -0.33 3.61 20.23
N MET A 259 0.80 4.04 20.77
CA MET A 259 1.80 3.13 21.32
C MET A 259 1.28 2.43 22.58
N LYS A 260 0.45 3.08 23.41
CA LYS A 260 -0.27 2.45 24.54
C LYS A 260 -1.31 1.42 24.11
N GLU A 261 -1.93 1.59 22.94
CA GLU A 261 -2.98 0.68 22.48
C GLU A 261 -2.43 -0.55 21.78
N PHE A 262 -1.39 -0.38 20.95
CA PHE A 262 -0.88 -1.46 20.09
C PHE A 262 0.44 -2.06 20.57
N CYS A 263 1.26 -1.27 21.27
CA CYS A 263 2.63 -1.61 21.66
C CYS A 263 2.88 -1.46 23.15
N ALA A 264 1.85 -1.71 23.96
CA ALA A 264 1.85 -1.50 25.39
C ALA A 264 2.98 -2.23 26.12
N ARG A 265 3.32 -3.46 25.68
CA ARG A 265 4.39 -4.27 26.27
C ARG A 265 5.76 -3.82 25.73
N SER A 266 5.90 -3.64 24.43
CA SER A 266 7.15 -3.22 23.79
C SER A 266 7.61 -1.81 24.21
N CYS A 267 6.68 -0.90 24.48
CA CYS A 267 6.98 0.44 24.99
C CYS A 267 7.04 0.52 26.52
N GLY A 268 6.81 -0.58 27.24
CA GLY A 268 6.83 -0.61 28.70
C GLY A 268 5.67 0.14 29.36
N PHE A 269 4.56 0.37 28.67
CA PHE A 269 3.35 0.98 29.23
C PHE A 269 2.54 0.03 30.13
N CYS A 270 2.83 -1.27 30.09
CA CYS A 270 2.29 -2.26 31.02
C CYS A 270 3.36 -3.29 31.38
N THR A 271 3.11 -4.06 32.46
CA THR A 271 3.95 -5.20 32.85
C THR A 271 3.09 -6.47 32.95
N PRO A 272 3.57 -7.63 32.44
CA PRO A 272 2.85 -8.90 32.58
C PRO A 272 2.84 -9.37 34.04
N LYS A 273 1.73 -9.95 34.50
CA LYS A 273 1.60 -10.46 35.88
C LYS A 273 2.53 -11.66 36.10
N PRO A 274 3.21 -11.76 37.25
CA PRO A 274 4.04 -12.92 37.57
C PRO A 274 3.19 -14.18 37.74
N PHE A 275 3.63 -15.29 37.13
CA PHE A 275 3.04 -16.62 37.29
C PHE A 275 3.28 -17.12 38.72
N VAL A 276 2.21 -17.28 39.50
CA VAL A 276 2.25 -17.96 40.80
C VAL A 276 2.21 -19.47 40.54
N PHE A 277 3.32 -20.16 40.77
CA PHE A 277 3.33 -21.63 40.78
C PHE A 277 2.52 -22.12 41.99
N ALA A 278 1.38 -22.76 41.74
CA ALA A 278 0.69 -23.55 42.74
C ALA A 278 1.60 -24.72 43.14
N LYS A 279 2.06 -24.73 44.40
CA LYS A 279 2.78 -25.86 44.97
C LYS A 279 1.82 -27.06 45.07
N THR A 280 2.13 -28.15 44.37
CA THR A 280 1.54 -29.46 44.63
C THR A 280 2.02 -29.92 46.00
N ALA A 281 1.08 -30.06 46.94
CA ALA A 281 1.35 -30.67 48.24
C ALA A 281 1.39 -32.20 48.09
N VAL A 282 2.42 -32.80 48.70
CA VAL A 282 2.58 -34.25 48.94
C VAL A 282 1.68 -34.66 50.09
#